data_AF-X1LTS8-F1
#
_entry.id   AF-X1LTS8-F1
#
_cell.length_a   1.000
_cell.length_b   1.000
_cell.length_c   1.000
_cell.angle_alpha   90.00
_cell.angle_beta   90.00
_cell.angle_gamma   90.00
#
_symmetry.space_group_name_H-M   'P 1'
#
loop_
_entity.id
_entity.type
_entity.pdbx_description
1 polymer ?
#
loop_
_entity_poly.entity_id
_entity_poly.type
_entity_poly.pdbx_seq_one_letter_code
_entity_poly.pdbx_strand_id
1 'polypeptide(L)'
;GGKPYGIGTWNLPLLKKKFSDKDTKEYLRLKKELDPLNLLNPAKSFSPDWRIAYFLKMAYSMSALFSNGNPFFKPFLKILSANLEKHKSSLLDPEACANCGACIAVCPAYFTNRSEIVTAKGKLFLLKRLLNGSSIPEPVAENIFLCLHCHLCEYVCQSKLKLMLVWDKLEAIAEKISGRSEEKMNKVNKFFRVRRENCENDSLISVY
;
A
#
# COMPACT_ATOMS: atom_id res chain seq x y z
N GLY A 1 12.95 0.95 -12.12
CA GLY A 1 12.69 0.56 -10.71
C GLY A 1 12.19 1.76 -9.95
N GLY A 2 11.02 1.67 -9.29
CA GLY A 2 10.35 2.80 -8.64
C GLY A 2 11.23 3.48 -7.58
N LYS A 3 11.43 4.80 -7.73
CA LYS A 3 12.09 5.67 -6.74
C LYS A 3 11.14 5.93 -5.56
N PRO A 4 11.65 6.22 -4.35
CA PRO A 4 10.81 6.56 -3.21
C PRO A 4 9.99 7.82 -3.50
N TYR A 5 8.68 7.66 -3.74
CA TYR A 5 7.70 8.75 -3.74
C TYR A 5 7.39 9.10 -2.29
N GLY A 6 8.35 9.77 -1.66
CA GLY A 6 8.32 10.07 -0.25
C GLY A 6 9.27 11.20 0.03
N ILE A 7 9.06 12.36 -0.60
CA ILE A 7 9.69 13.59 -0.13
C ILE A 7 8.98 14.04 1.16
N GLY A 8 9.09 13.21 2.20
CA GLY A 8 8.95 13.58 3.60
C GLY A 8 10.29 13.98 4.21
N THR A 9 11.29 14.27 3.39
CA THR A 9 12.66 14.60 3.82
C THR A 9 12.84 16.06 4.24
N TRP A 10 11.80 16.88 4.23
CA TRP A 10 11.92 18.33 4.36
C TRP A 10 12.02 18.86 5.80
N ASN A 11 12.03 17.97 6.80
CA ASN A 11 12.35 18.28 8.19
C ASN A 11 13.48 17.40 8.75
N LEU A 12 14.22 16.72 7.86
CA LEU A 12 15.29 15.82 8.27
C LEU A 12 16.55 16.65 8.62
N PRO A 13 17.34 16.28 9.64
CA PRO A 13 18.63 16.91 9.95
C PRO A 13 19.64 16.91 8.78
N LEU A 14 19.33 16.23 7.66
CA LEU A 14 20.11 16.18 6.43
C LEU A 14 19.79 17.30 5.43
N LEU A 15 18.90 18.24 5.76
CA LEU A 15 18.49 19.32 4.84
C LEU A 15 19.69 20.09 4.28
N LYS A 16 20.61 20.51 5.17
CA LYS A 16 21.85 21.21 4.83
C LYS A 16 22.86 20.37 4.04
N LYS A 17 22.71 19.04 4.04
CA LYS A 17 23.55 18.13 3.25
C LYS A 17 23.09 18.06 1.79
N LYS A 18 21.82 18.34 1.52
CA LYS A 18 21.20 18.17 0.20
C LYS A 18 20.90 19.50 -0.50
N PHE A 19 20.66 20.57 0.26
CA PHE A 19 20.31 21.89 -0.27
C PHE A 19 21.23 22.95 0.31
N SER A 20 21.61 23.93 -0.53
CA SER A 20 22.32 25.11 -0.04
C SER A 20 21.37 26.00 0.76
N ASP A 21 21.95 26.92 1.55
CA ASP A 21 21.15 27.93 2.27
C ASP A 21 20.38 28.85 1.30
N LYS A 22 20.90 29.06 0.08
CA LYS A 22 20.25 29.84 -0.98
C LYS A 22 19.02 29.10 -1.52
N ASP A 23 19.17 27.81 -1.84
CA ASP A 23 18.07 26.99 -2.37
C ASP A 23 16.95 26.87 -1.33
N THR A 24 17.32 26.69 -0.06
CA THR A 24 16.35 26.59 1.05
C THR A 24 15.51 27.86 1.19
N LYS A 25 16.15 29.04 1.11
CA LYS A 25 15.44 30.32 1.15
C LYS A 25 14.51 30.50 -0.05
N GLU A 26 14.94 30.08 -1.23
CA GLU A 26 14.14 30.17 -2.45
C GLU A 26 12.93 29.24 -2.40
N TYR A 27 13.09 28.00 -1.94
CA TYR A 27 11.96 27.09 -1.74
C TYR A 27 10.96 27.61 -0.71
N LEU A 28 11.43 28.22 0.38
CA LEU A 28 10.56 28.87 1.37
C LEU A 28 9.81 30.06 0.78
N ARG A 29 10.44 30.84 -0.10
CA ARG A 29 9.80 31.95 -0.82
C ARG A 29 8.69 31.43 -1.73
N LEU A 30 9.02 30.48 -2.60
CA LEU A 30 8.08 29.84 -3.53
C LEU A 30 6.92 29.17 -2.78
N LYS A 31 7.19 28.55 -1.63
CA LYS A 31 6.16 27.93 -0.78
C LYS A 31 5.15 28.95 -0.27
N LYS A 32 5.60 30.11 0.20
CA LYS A 32 4.72 31.19 0.67
C LYS A 32 3.92 31.81 -0.47
N GLU A 33 4.49 31.88 -1.66
CA GLU A 33 3.85 32.43 -2.85
C GLU A 33 2.77 31.49 -3.40
N LEU A 34 3.09 30.21 -3.56
CA LEU A 34 2.22 29.21 -4.18
C LEU A 34 1.21 28.58 -3.21
N ASP A 35 1.49 28.60 -1.89
CA ASP A 35 0.61 28.07 -0.86
C ASP A 35 0.55 29.04 0.35
N PRO A 36 -0.05 30.22 0.17
CA PRO A 36 -0.09 31.27 1.20
C PRO A 36 -0.86 30.85 2.45
N LEU A 37 -1.81 29.92 2.30
CA LEU A 37 -2.60 29.36 3.40
C LEU A 37 -1.94 28.11 4.03
N ASN A 38 -0.78 27.69 3.52
CA ASN A 38 -0.04 26.51 3.96
C ASN A 38 -0.88 25.21 4.00
N LEU A 39 -1.80 25.06 3.03
CA LEU A 39 -2.70 23.91 2.94
C LEU A 39 -2.00 22.68 2.36
N LEU A 40 -1.04 22.88 1.47
CA LEU A 40 -0.33 21.83 0.77
C LEU A 40 0.83 21.32 1.62
N ASN A 41 0.61 20.24 2.35
CA ASN A 41 1.67 19.52 3.05
C ASN A 41 2.44 20.37 4.10
N PRO A 42 1.73 20.96 5.07
CA PRO A 42 2.28 21.90 6.06
C PRO A 42 3.42 21.33 6.91
N ALA A 43 3.38 20.03 7.20
CA ALA A 43 4.36 19.34 8.04
C ALA A 43 5.59 18.80 7.30
N LYS A 44 5.70 19.00 5.99
CA LYS A 44 6.85 18.59 5.17
C LYS A 44 7.39 19.74 4.31
N SER A 45 7.26 20.99 4.75
CA SER A 45 7.65 22.15 3.94
C SER A 45 8.58 23.11 4.68
N PHE A 46 9.81 22.69 5.03
CA PHE A 46 10.90 23.56 5.51
C PHE A 46 10.60 24.50 6.71
N SER A 47 9.46 24.31 7.37
CA SER A 47 9.00 25.07 8.53
C SER A 47 8.66 24.11 9.66
N PRO A 48 9.64 23.37 10.22
CA PRO A 48 9.37 22.58 11.39
C PRO A 48 9.03 23.50 12.56
N ASP A 49 8.10 23.06 13.41
CA ASP A 49 8.07 23.55 14.78
C ASP A 49 9.47 23.35 15.38
N TRP A 50 10.05 24.41 15.93
CA TRP A 50 11.41 24.41 16.47
C TRP A 50 11.63 23.28 17.50
N ARG A 51 10.57 22.86 18.21
CA ARG A 51 10.58 21.75 19.17
C ARG A 51 10.84 20.42 18.47
N ILE A 52 10.17 20.18 17.35
CA ILE A 52 10.28 18.94 16.56
C ILE A 52 11.65 18.89 15.87
N ALA A 53 12.11 20.01 15.30
CA ALA A 53 13.44 20.10 14.71
C ALA A 53 14.55 19.81 15.72
N TYR A 54 14.44 20.38 16.93
CA TYR A 54 15.40 20.17 18.00
C TYR A 54 15.41 18.70 18.46
N PHE A 55 14.23 18.12 18.69
CA PHE A 55 14.09 16.71 19.05
C PHE A 55 14.71 15.77 18.00
N LEU A 56 14.40 15.98 16.72
CA LEU A 56 14.95 15.16 15.64
C LEU A 56 16.47 15.32 15.50
N LYS A 57 17.00 16.53 15.71
CA LYS A 57 18.45 16.79 15.72
C LYS A 57 19.13 16.08 16.89
N MET A 58 18.51 16.09 18.07
CA MET A 58 19.00 15.35 19.25
C MET A 58 18.96 13.84 19.00
N ALA A 59 17.83 13.31 18.52
CA ALA A 59 17.70 11.89 18.18
C ALA A 59 18.73 11.44 17.14
N TYR A 60 18.99 12.27 16.11
CA TYR A 60 20.00 11.99 15.10
C TYR A 60 21.44 12.10 15.64
N SER A 61 21.74 13.08 16.48
CA SER A 61 23.05 13.20 17.16
C SER A 61 23.31 12.00 18.07
N MET A 62 22.27 11.54 18.77
CA MET A 62 22.33 10.36 19.64
C MET A 62 22.22 9.04 18.87
N SER A 63 21.95 9.06 17.55
CA SER A 63 21.82 7.82 16.76
C SER A 63 23.08 6.96 16.79
N ALA A 64 24.26 7.57 16.94
CA ALA A 64 25.52 6.87 17.15
C ALA A 64 25.59 6.13 18.50
N LEU A 65 24.97 6.67 19.55
CA LEU A 65 24.87 6.03 20.87
C LEU A 65 23.91 4.83 20.87
N PHE A 66 22.91 4.84 19.98
CA PHE A 66 21.97 3.74 19.76
C PHE A 66 22.37 2.80 18.61
N SER A 67 23.53 3.03 18.00
CA SER A 67 24.07 2.09 17.00
C SER A 67 24.53 0.81 17.70
N ASN A 68 24.48 -0.33 16.97
CA ASN A 68 24.78 -1.69 17.48
C ASN A 68 26.18 -1.87 18.14
N GLY A 69 27.00 -0.82 18.21
CA GLY A 69 28.35 -0.83 18.79
C GLY A 69 28.48 -0.30 20.22
N ASN A 70 27.48 0.37 20.82
CA ASN A 70 27.64 0.94 22.17
C ASN A 70 27.17 -0.04 23.28
N PRO A 71 28.08 -0.56 24.15
CA PRO A 71 27.75 -1.58 25.15
C PRO A 71 26.74 -1.11 26.21
N PHE A 72 26.60 0.20 26.43
CA PHE A 72 25.69 0.76 27.42
C PHE A 72 24.20 0.55 27.06
N PHE A 73 23.85 0.59 25.76
CA PHE A 73 22.47 0.47 25.29
C PHE A 73 22.11 -0.91 24.73
N LYS A 74 23.07 -1.84 24.63
CA LYS A 74 22.83 -3.25 24.22
C LYS A 74 21.67 -3.94 24.95
N PRO A 75 21.53 -3.88 26.30
CA PRO A 75 20.42 -4.55 26.97
C PRO A 75 19.07 -3.92 26.63
N PHE A 76 19.01 -2.59 26.52
CA PHE A 76 17.81 -1.84 26.14
C PHE A 76 17.40 -2.11 24.68
N LEU A 77 18.34 -2.08 23.74
CA LEU A 77 18.13 -2.42 22.33
C LEU A 77 17.71 -3.89 22.16
N LYS A 78 18.26 -4.82 22.95
CA LYS A 78 17.85 -6.24 22.92
C LYS A 78 16.38 -6.40 23.34
N ILE A 79 15.96 -5.70 24.40
CA ILE A 79 14.55 -5.67 24.85
C ILE A 79 13.64 -5.03 23.79
N LEU A 80 14.08 -3.94 23.16
CA LEU A 80 13.33 -3.27 22.08
C LEU A 80 13.21 -4.15 20.83
N SER A 81 14.32 -4.80 20.43
CA SER A 81 14.39 -5.69 19.28
C SER A 81 13.57 -6.96 19.47
N ALA A 82 13.51 -7.50 20.68
CA ALA A 82 12.67 -8.64 21.02
C ALA A 82 11.17 -8.33 20.87
N ASN A 83 10.75 -7.08 21.07
CA ASN A 83 9.39 -6.62 20.79
C ASN A 83 9.13 -6.32 19.31
N LEU A 84 10.14 -5.86 18.56
CA LEU A 84 10.03 -5.61 17.11
C LEU A 84 9.93 -6.90 16.29
N GLU A 85 10.66 -7.96 16.67
CA GLU A 85 10.56 -9.26 16.00
C GLU A 85 9.20 -9.94 16.25
N LYS A 86 8.55 -9.65 17.39
CA LYS A 86 7.23 -10.17 17.74
C LYS A 86 6.12 -9.75 16.75
N HIS A 87 6.32 -8.64 16.02
CA HIS A 87 5.39 -8.17 14.98
C HIS A 87 5.68 -8.72 13.57
N LYS A 88 6.71 -9.55 13.39
CA LYS A 88 7.00 -10.24 12.12
C LYS A 88 6.16 -11.51 11.97
N SER A 89 4.93 -11.50 12.47
CA SER A 89 4.05 -12.67 12.56
C SER A 89 3.31 -12.93 11.25
N SER A 90 4.01 -13.51 10.26
CA SER A 90 3.51 -14.39 9.17
C SER A 90 2.31 -13.98 8.29
N LEU A 91 1.62 -12.87 8.55
CA LEU A 91 0.45 -12.41 7.82
C LEU A 91 0.75 -11.03 7.25
N LEU A 92 0.34 -10.86 6.00
CA LEU A 92 0.29 -9.58 5.32
C LEU A 92 -0.38 -8.53 6.22
N ASP A 93 0.28 -7.38 6.42
CA ASP A 93 -0.34 -6.21 7.00
C ASP A 93 -1.09 -5.42 5.90
N PRO A 94 -2.43 -5.39 5.90
CA PRO A 94 -3.17 -4.64 4.89
C PRO A 94 -2.95 -3.13 5.00
N GLU A 95 -2.47 -2.61 6.13
CA GLU A 95 -2.11 -1.20 6.29
C GLU A 95 -0.87 -0.79 5.49
N ALA A 96 -0.01 -1.75 5.12
CA ALA A 96 1.15 -1.50 4.26
C ALA A 96 0.78 -1.19 2.79
N CYS A 97 -0.51 -1.30 2.42
CA CYS A 97 -1.00 -0.93 1.10
C CYS A 97 -1.02 0.60 0.91
N ALA A 98 -0.24 1.11 -0.04
CA ALA A 98 -0.20 2.54 -0.40
C ALA A 98 -1.43 3.04 -1.19
N ASN A 99 -2.40 2.16 -1.45
CA ASN A 99 -3.64 2.48 -2.18
C ASN A 99 -3.43 3.05 -3.61
N CYS A 100 -2.28 2.77 -4.24
CA CYS A 100 -1.84 3.41 -5.49
C CYS A 100 -2.56 2.94 -6.78
N GLY A 101 -3.35 1.86 -6.71
CA GLY A 101 -4.15 1.38 -7.84
C GLY A 101 -3.40 0.57 -8.92
N ALA A 102 -2.09 0.33 -8.79
CA ALA A 102 -1.32 -0.46 -9.78
C ALA A 102 -1.96 -1.84 -10.08
N CYS A 103 -2.51 -2.49 -9.05
CA CYS A 103 -3.19 -3.78 -9.21
C CYS A 103 -4.48 -3.73 -10.05
N ILE A 104 -5.14 -2.57 -10.15
CA ILE A 104 -6.38 -2.40 -10.93
C ILE A 104 -6.05 -2.54 -12.42
N ALA A 105 -4.96 -1.90 -12.86
CA ALA A 105 -4.54 -1.85 -14.26
C ALA A 105 -4.10 -3.20 -14.82
N VAL A 106 -3.91 -4.22 -13.99
CA VAL A 106 -3.46 -5.56 -14.41
C VAL A 106 -4.43 -6.68 -14.04
N CYS A 107 -5.56 -6.36 -13.40
CA CYS A 107 -6.51 -7.38 -12.94
C CYS A 107 -7.46 -7.79 -14.08
N PRO A 108 -7.40 -9.03 -14.59
CA PRO A 108 -8.28 -9.44 -15.70
C PRO A 108 -9.77 -9.41 -15.30
N ALA A 109 -10.08 -9.84 -14.07
CA ALA A 109 -11.43 -9.80 -13.53
C ALA A 109 -11.99 -8.37 -13.47
N TYR A 110 -11.14 -7.36 -13.22
CA TYR A 110 -11.56 -5.97 -13.23
C TYR A 110 -11.90 -5.47 -14.63
N PHE A 111 -11.15 -5.88 -15.66
CA PHE A 111 -11.48 -5.49 -17.04
C PHE A 111 -12.86 -5.98 -17.49
N THR A 112 -13.28 -7.12 -16.96
CA THR A 112 -14.57 -7.74 -17.29
C THR A 112 -15.68 -7.22 -16.38
N ASN A 113 -15.47 -7.18 -15.06
CA ASN A 113 -16.49 -6.85 -14.07
C ASN A 113 -16.60 -5.33 -13.77
N ARG A 114 -15.54 -4.55 -14.04
CA ARG A 114 -15.41 -3.10 -13.77
C ARG A 114 -15.63 -2.66 -12.31
N SER A 115 -15.87 -3.59 -11.39
CA SER A 115 -15.98 -3.32 -9.96
C SER A 115 -14.62 -3.35 -9.29
N GLU A 116 -14.25 -2.30 -8.57
CA GLU A 116 -12.99 -2.25 -7.83
C GLU A 116 -12.87 -3.33 -6.75
N ILE A 117 -14.00 -3.87 -6.29
CA ILE A 117 -14.06 -4.88 -5.22
C ILE A 117 -13.35 -6.19 -5.59
N VAL A 118 -13.23 -6.50 -6.88
CA VAL A 118 -12.52 -7.71 -7.36
C VAL A 118 -11.00 -7.55 -7.37
N THR A 119 -10.52 -6.31 -7.32
CA THR A 119 -9.09 -6.00 -7.39
C THR A 119 -8.40 -6.28 -6.07
N ALA A 120 -7.07 -6.42 -6.06
CA ALA A 120 -6.32 -6.57 -4.82
C ALA A 120 -6.54 -5.40 -3.84
N LYS A 121 -6.64 -4.17 -4.37
CA LYS A 121 -6.95 -2.97 -3.56
C LYS A 121 -8.30 -3.12 -2.85
N GLY A 122 -9.35 -3.48 -3.59
CA GLY A 122 -10.68 -3.72 -3.04
C GLY A 122 -10.69 -4.85 -1.99
N LYS A 123 -10.02 -5.97 -2.28
CA LYS A 123 -9.91 -7.10 -1.33
C LYS A 123 -9.16 -6.73 -0.05
N LEU A 124 -8.08 -5.95 -0.13
CA LEU A 124 -7.38 -5.46 1.07
C LEU A 124 -8.28 -4.52 1.89
N PHE A 125 -9.09 -3.68 1.24
CA PHE A 125 -10.07 -2.87 1.94
C PHE A 125 -11.10 -3.73 2.68
N LEU A 126 -11.62 -4.79 2.05
CA LEU A 126 -12.52 -5.74 2.72
C LEU A 126 -11.84 -6.44 3.90
N LEU A 127 -10.58 -6.84 3.75
CA LEU A 127 -9.82 -7.45 4.84
C LEU A 127 -9.67 -6.49 6.02
N LYS A 128 -9.37 -5.21 5.79
CA LYS A 128 -9.33 -4.20 6.88
C LYS A 128 -10.68 -4.10 7.60
N ARG A 129 -11.78 -4.11 6.85
CA ARG A 129 -13.13 -4.07 7.45
C ARG A 129 -13.39 -5.31 8.31
N LEU A 130 -13.04 -6.50 7.83
CA LEU A 130 -13.15 -7.74 8.60
C LEU A 130 -12.31 -7.71 9.89
N LEU A 131 -11.05 -7.23 9.80
CA LEU A 131 -10.17 -7.09 10.96
C LEU A 131 -10.73 -6.10 12.00
N ASN A 132 -11.47 -5.09 11.55
CA ASN A 132 -12.17 -4.14 12.41
C ASN A 132 -13.54 -4.64 12.89
N GLY A 133 -13.88 -5.92 12.68
CA GLY A 133 -15.12 -6.53 13.15
C GLY A 133 -16.37 -6.22 12.29
N SER A 134 -16.21 -5.63 11.11
CA SER A 134 -17.33 -5.43 10.19
C SER A 134 -17.67 -6.71 9.42
N SER A 135 -18.96 -6.91 9.12
CA SER A 135 -19.39 -7.97 8.21
C SER A 135 -19.23 -7.57 6.74
N ILE A 136 -19.13 -8.56 5.86
CA ILE A 136 -19.16 -8.38 4.40
C ILE A 136 -20.54 -8.81 3.89
N PRO A 137 -21.25 -7.99 3.10
CA PRO A 137 -22.51 -8.39 2.47
C PRO A 137 -22.34 -9.56 1.50
N GLU A 138 -23.34 -10.44 1.39
CA GLU A 138 -23.29 -11.62 0.51
C GLU A 138 -22.89 -11.29 -0.95
N PRO A 139 -23.48 -10.27 -1.63
CA PRO A 139 -23.11 -9.96 -3.02
C PRO A 139 -21.66 -9.47 -3.15
N VAL A 140 -21.10 -8.92 -2.09
CA VAL A 140 -19.70 -8.49 -2.05
C VAL A 140 -18.78 -9.69 -1.85
N ALA A 141 -19.17 -10.63 -0.98
CA ALA A 141 -18.42 -11.85 -0.75
C ALA A 141 -18.27 -12.68 -2.04
N GLU A 142 -19.33 -12.77 -2.86
CA GLU A 142 -19.30 -13.50 -4.14
C GLU A 142 -18.24 -12.97 -5.11
N ASN A 143 -18.00 -11.65 -5.12
CA ASN A 143 -17.01 -11.04 -5.99
C ASN A 143 -15.56 -11.46 -5.66
N ILE A 144 -15.31 -11.97 -4.44
CA ILE A 144 -13.99 -12.44 -4.03
C ILE A 144 -13.56 -13.65 -4.88
N PHE A 145 -14.51 -14.51 -5.27
CA PHE A 145 -14.28 -15.71 -6.09
C PHE A 145 -13.98 -15.43 -7.56
N LEU A 146 -14.10 -14.17 -8.01
CA LEU A 146 -13.68 -13.76 -9.36
C LEU A 146 -12.14 -13.72 -9.50
N CYS A 147 -11.39 -14.07 -8.45
CA CYS A 147 -9.95 -14.21 -8.53
C CYS A 147 -9.55 -15.36 -9.43
N LEU A 148 -8.79 -15.07 -10.48
CA LEU A 148 -8.21 -16.09 -11.34
C LEU A 148 -6.87 -16.64 -10.81
N HIS A 149 -6.44 -16.21 -9.62
CA HIS A 149 -5.14 -16.57 -9.05
C HIS A 149 -3.96 -16.37 -10.03
N CYS A 150 -3.97 -15.26 -10.78
CA CYS A 150 -2.97 -14.99 -11.82
C CYS A 150 -1.69 -14.29 -11.32
N HIS A 151 -1.59 -13.97 -10.03
CA HIS A 151 -0.44 -13.31 -9.37
C HIS A 151 -0.05 -11.90 -9.89
N LEU A 152 -0.68 -11.37 -10.94
CA LEU A 152 -0.32 -10.07 -11.54
C LEU A 152 -0.34 -8.90 -10.53
N CYS A 153 -1.33 -8.88 -9.64
CA CYS A 153 -1.45 -7.85 -8.61
C CYS A 153 -0.28 -7.82 -7.62
N GLU A 154 0.31 -8.99 -7.32
CA GLU A 154 1.47 -9.14 -6.45
C GLU A 154 2.74 -8.71 -7.18
N TYR A 155 2.89 -9.11 -8.45
CA TYR A 155 4.02 -8.74 -9.30
C TYR A 155 4.18 -7.22 -9.46
N VAL A 156 3.07 -6.49 -9.69
CA VAL A 156 3.11 -5.02 -9.85
C VAL A 156 3.08 -4.25 -8.53
N CYS A 157 2.99 -4.93 -7.38
CA CYS A 157 2.86 -4.28 -6.08
C CYS A 157 4.15 -3.55 -5.70
N GLN A 158 4.09 -2.21 -5.64
CA GLN A 158 5.23 -1.38 -5.21
C GLN A 158 5.60 -1.60 -3.73
N SER A 159 4.61 -1.96 -2.90
CA SER A 159 4.81 -2.32 -1.50
C SER A 159 5.27 -3.78 -1.30
N LYS A 160 5.41 -4.58 -2.38
CA LYS A 160 5.84 -5.99 -2.34
C LYS A 160 5.04 -6.85 -1.35
N LEU A 161 3.74 -6.60 -1.28
CA LEU A 161 2.80 -7.34 -0.45
C LEU A 161 2.68 -8.78 -0.97
N LYS A 162 2.78 -9.77 -0.08
CA LYS A 162 2.49 -11.19 -0.38
C LYS A 162 0.98 -11.44 -0.34
N LEU A 163 0.30 -11.01 -1.40
CA LEU A 163 -1.16 -10.97 -1.49
C LEU A 163 -1.78 -12.37 -1.60
N MET A 164 -1.11 -13.29 -2.31
CA MET A 164 -1.70 -14.60 -2.58
C MET A 164 -1.91 -15.44 -1.33
N LEU A 165 -1.00 -15.33 -0.35
CA LEU A 165 -1.13 -15.99 0.96
C LEU A 165 -2.39 -15.59 1.75
N VAL A 166 -3.03 -14.49 1.34
CA VAL A 166 -4.21 -13.91 1.99
C VAL A 166 -5.48 -14.23 1.21
N TRP A 167 -5.40 -14.37 -0.11
CA TRP A 167 -6.58 -14.63 -0.95
C TRP A 167 -7.23 -15.95 -0.63
N ASP A 168 -6.46 -17.01 -0.37
CA ASP A 168 -7.01 -18.30 0.06
C ASP A 168 -7.85 -18.18 1.34
N LYS A 169 -7.35 -17.41 2.32
CA LYS A 169 -8.05 -17.15 3.59
C LYS A 169 -9.31 -16.32 3.37
N LEU A 170 -9.21 -15.31 2.51
CA LEU A 170 -10.33 -14.42 2.19
C LEU A 170 -11.43 -15.18 1.44
N GLU A 171 -11.08 -16.09 0.54
CA GLU A 171 -12.02 -16.99 -0.15
C GLU A 171 -12.70 -17.95 0.83
N ALA A 172 -11.96 -18.53 1.77
CA ALA A 172 -12.55 -19.38 2.82
C ALA A 172 -13.54 -18.60 3.72
N ILE A 173 -13.29 -17.31 3.98
CA ILE A 173 -14.24 -16.45 4.69
C ILE A 173 -15.46 -16.16 3.81
N ALA A 174 -15.26 -15.83 2.53
CA ALA A 174 -16.34 -15.58 1.59
C ALA A 174 -17.26 -16.80 1.44
N GLU A 175 -16.69 -18.00 1.42
CA GLU A 175 -17.43 -19.26 1.28
C GLU A 175 -18.37 -19.49 2.46
N LYS A 176 -17.95 -19.14 3.68
CA LYS A 176 -18.82 -19.19 4.86
C LYS A 176 -19.98 -18.19 4.80
N ILE A 177 -19.83 -17.10 4.05
CA ILE A 177 -20.83 -16.02 3.97
C ILE A 177 -21.85 -16.29 2.86
N SER A 178 -21.39 -16.62 1.64
CA SER A 178 -22.25 -16.72 0.45
C SER A 178 -22.38 -18.14 -0.12
N GLY A 179 -21.63 -19.10 0.42
CA GLY A 179 -21.38 -20.38 -0.23
C GLY A 179 -20.59 -20.25 -1.53
N ARG A 180 -20.25 -21.41 -2.12
CA ARG A 180 -19.58 -21.53 -3.42
C ARG A 180 -20.38 -22.46 -4.33
N SER A 181 -21.53 -22.01 -4.83
CA SER A 181 -22.37 -22.86 -5.69
C SER A 181 -21.81 -22.99 -7.11
N GLU A 182 -21.88 -24.19 -7.69
CA GLU A 182 -21.46 -24.45 -9.07
C GLU A 182 -22.23 -23.60 -10.08
N GLU A 183 -23.52 -23.35 -9.84
CA GLU A 183 -24.36 -22.53 -10.71
C GLU A 183 -23.86 -21.07 -10.78
N LYS A 184 -23.49 -20.49 -9.63
CA LYS A 184 -22.92 -19.13 -9.56
C LYS A 184 -21.57 -19.07 -10.27
N MET A 185 -20.74 -20.11 -10.14
CA MET A 185 -19.44 -20.18 -10.81
C MET A 185 -19.54 -20.42 -12.32
N ASN A 186 -20.53 -21.20 -12.76
CA ASN A 186 -20.83 -21.41 -14.17
C ASN A 186 -21.30 -20.12 -14.86
N LYS A 187 -22.03 -19.25 -14.16
CA LYS A 187 -22.43 -17.92 -14.68
C LYS A 187 -21.23 -17.02 -14.93
N VAL A 188 -20.27 -17.00 -13.99
CA VAL A 188 -19.00 -16.29 -14.12
C VAL A 188 -18.17 -16.83 -15.29
N ASN A 189 -18.04 -18.16 -15.39
CA ASN A 189 -17.29 -18.81 -16.48
C ASN A 189 -17.93 -18.58 -17.85
N LYS A 190 -19.28 -18.59 -17.94
CA LYS A 190 -20.01 -18.26 -19.17
C LYS A 190 -19.72 -16.84 -19.64
N PHE A 191 -19.63 -15.87 -18.72
CA PHE A 191 -19.31 -14.49 -19.05
C PHE A 191 -17.89 -14.33 -19.61
N PHE A 192 -16.90 -15.04 -19.04
CA PHE A 192 -15.54 -15.06 -19.58
C PHE A 192 -15.46 -15.76 -20.95
N ARG A 193 -16.28 -16.78 -21.20
CA ARG A 193 -16.35 -17.49 -22.49
C ARG A 193 -16.91 -16.60 -23.61
N VAL A 194 -18.05 -15.94 -23.37
CA VAL A 194 -18.68 -15.04 -24.35
C VAL A 194 -17.77 -13.88 -24.73
N ARG A 195 -17.01 -13.33 -23.77
CA ARG A 195 -16.08 -12.23 -24.08
C ARG A 195 -14.86 -12.70 -24.88
N ARG A 196 -14.37 -13.93 -24.67
CA ARG A 196 -13.29 -14.51 -25.49
C ARG A 196 -13.73 -14.68 -26.94
N GLU A 197 -14.91 -15.23 -27.15
CA GLU A 197 -15.52 -15.42 -28.49
C GLU A 197 -15.70 -14.06 -29.21
N ASN A 198 -16.07 -13.01 -28.47
CA ASN A 198 -16.18 -11.65 -29.05
C ASN A 198 -14.81 -10.99 -29.30
N CYS A 199 -13.78 -11.30 -28.52
CA CYS A 199 -12.41 -10.80 -28.76
C CYS A 199 -11.73 -11.49 -29.94
N GLU A 200 -12.05 -12.77 -30.22
CA GLU A 200 -11.55 -13.48 -31.41
C GLU A 200 -12.18 -12.93 -32.71
N ASN A 201 -13.37 -12.35 -32.65
CA ASN A 201 -14.01 -11.67 -33.78
C ASN A 201 -13.59 -10.19 -33.94
N ASP A 202 -13.00 -9.58 -32.90
CA ASP A 202 -12.41 -8.24 -32.97
C ASP A 202 -10.95 -8.36 -33.47
N SER A 203 -10.78 -8.34 -34.79
CA SER A 203 -9.48 -8.22 -35.50
C SER A 203 -8.75 -6.87 -35.27
N LEU A 204 -9.00 -6.19 -34.14
CA LEU A 204 -8.55 -4.83 -33.86
C LEU A 204 -7.88 -4.63 -32.48
N ILE A 205 -7.29 -5.68 -31.91
CA ILE A 205 -6.43 -5.53 -30.73
C ILE A 205 -4.98 -5.90 -31.09
N SER A 206 -4.37 -5.09 -31.97
CA SER A 206 -2.93 -4.90 -31.97
C SER A 206 -2.59 -3.93 -30.83
N VAL A 207 -2.18 -4.44 -29.68
CA VAL A 207 -1.61 -3.60 -28.62
C VAL A 207 -0.10 -3.64 -28.78
N TYR A 208 0.44 -2.48 -29.19
CA TYR A 208 1.85 -2.10 -29.06
C TYR A 208 2.35 -2.24 -27.61
#